data_AF-A0A8K0QUX4-F1
#
_entry.id   AF-A0A8K0QUX4-F1
#
_cell.length_a   1.000
_cell.length_b   1.000
_cell.length_c   1.000
_cell.angle_alpha   90.00
_cell.angle_beta   90.00
_cell.angle_gamma   90.00
#
_symmetry.space_group_name_H-M   'P 1'
#
loop_
_entity.id
_entity.type
_entity.pdbx_description
1 polymer ?
#
loop_
_entity_poly.entity_id
_entity_poly.type
_entity_poly.pdbx_seq_one_letter_code
_entity_poly.pdbx_strand_id
1 'polypeptide(L)'
;MQQFLGKDATLSAWILVVVVLLLPTMAAAQGSTGGSRLDSGQCPENAEDVLVYSPFVPYFKLDKYKGNIQNCWVAADCLFEAAGESRKQQFAATALVMGLIPLTLKDIAWPERRIIYVTEKLHWAVEILILALGLVPTQTQSRMKTMKKNQEGNMLATAAWSMRRSSLILCIIVCTVGVLASYAGMVFMEIYSKRSALACPAPVLVTAWYVVALLPAAIHSAFAALRRVRYRRKDVVRQASVRSQHSDDVEHSNRLLHDAELNDLPPSQRPPKHQMTLEVSEKEAEAERKKKIISAVQGADEDWPVQMAWGIYYIAGTLIFTSIMAVTVVELVVWVGLGFAVTGSSKILAFFLCLAFEQTG
;
A
#
# COMPACT_ATOMS: atom_id res chain seq x y z
N MET A 1 -20.83 -9.49 -21.61
CA MET A 1 -19.83 -8.55 -21.03
C MET A 1 -20.47 -7.39 -20.26
N GLN A 2 -21.71 -6.96 -20.56
CA GLN A 2 -22.44 -5.92 -19.80
C GLN A 2 -23.09 -6.41 -18.47
N GLN A 3 -23.36 -7.70 -18.28
CA GLN A 3 -24.02 -8.19 -17.06
C GLN A 3 -23.08 -8.40 -15.85
N PHE A 4 -21.76 -8.48 -16.04
CA PHE A 4 -20.81 -8.68 -14.93
C PHE A 4 -20.30 -7.37 -14.31
N LEU A 5 -20.62 -6.22 -14.89
CA LEU A 5 -20.21 -4.90 -14.37
C LEU A 5 -21.22 -4.28 -13.39
N GLY A 6 -22.45 -4.79 -13.32
CA GLY A 6 -23.55 -4.14 -12.59
C GLY A 6 -23.57 -4.36 -11.07
N LYS A 7 -23.15 -5.54 -10.59
CA LYS A 7 -23.20 -5.88 -9.14
C LYS A 7 -21.97 -5.47 -8.34
N ASP A 8 -20.84 -5.27 -9.02
CA ASP A 8 -19.58 -4.94 -8.34
C ASP A 8 -19.39 -3.42 -8.18
N ALA A 9 -19.97 -2.63 -9.08
CA ALA A 9 -19.96 -1.16 -9.00
C ALA A 9 -20.70 -0.64 -7.75
N THR A 10 -21.74 -1.35 -7.30
CA THR A 10 -22.50 -0.95 -6.11
C THR A 10 -21.68 -1.07 -4.83
N LEU A 11 -20.86 -2.12 -4.68
CA LEU A 11 -20.04 -2.30 -3.48
C LEU A 11 -18.94 -1.24 -3.37
N SER A 12 -18.27 -0.91 -4.48
CA SER A 12 -17.30 0.19 -4.52
C SER A 12 -17.94 1.55 -4.26
N ALA A 13 -19.17 1.76 -4.75
CA ALA A 13 -19.93 2.99 -4.48
C ALA A 13 -20.29 3.12 -3.00
N TRP A 14 -20.69 2.02 -2.34
CA TRP A 14 -20.97 2.04 -0.90
C TRP A 14 -19.72 2.32 -0.05
N ILE A 15 -18.57 1.75 -0.41
CA ILE A 15 -17.30 2.04 0.28
C ILE A 15 -16.91 3.52 0.11
N LEU A 16 -17.04 4.06 -1.10
CA LEU A 16 -16.81 5.48 -1.37
C LEU A 16 -17.77 6.38 -0.60
N VAL A 17 -19.05 6.01 -0.51
CA VAL A 17 -20.06 6.75 0.25
C VAL A 17 -19.73 6.72 1.75
N VAL A 18 -19.32 5.58 2.32
CA VAL A 18 -18.92 5.50 3.74
C VAL A 18 -17.68 6.36 4.01
N VAL A 19 -16.67 6.33 3.12
CA VAL A 19 -15.45 7.16 3.27
C VAL A 19 -15.76 8.65 3.12
N VAL A 20 -16.61 9.04 2.16
CA VAL A 20 -17.01 10.42 1.93
C VAL A 20 -17.91 10.96 3.05
N LEU A 21 -18.73 10.12 3.68
CA LEU A 21 -19.55 10.50 4.83
C LEU A 21 -18.74 10.67 6.13
N LEU A 22 -17.60 9.98 6.28
CA LEU A 22 -16.72 10.10 7.46
C LEU A 22 -15.82 11.35 7.42
N LEU A 23 -15.52 11.90 6.24
CA LEU A 23 -14.68 13.09 6.07
C LEU A 23 -15.26 14.39 6.68
N PRO A 24 -16.55 14.76 6.46
CA PRO A 24 -17.10 16.01 7.00
C PRO A 24 -17.28 16.02 8.51
N THR A 25 -17.43 14.86 9.17
CA THR A 25 -17.48 14.80 10.64
C THR A 25 -16.16 15.20 11.30
N MET A 26 -15.04 15.12 10.59
CA MET A 26 -13.72 15.50 11.11
C MET A 26 -13.46 17.01 11.03
N ALA A 27 -14.05 17.71 10.04
CA ALA A 27 -13.83 19.14 9.83
C ALA A 27 -14.58 20.03 10.83
N ALA A 28 -15.65 19.53 11.45
CA ALA A 28 -16.51 20.31 12.36
C ALA A 28 -15.98 20.42 13.81
N ALA A 29 -14.82 19.83 14.14
CA ALA A 29 -14.32 19.74 15.51
C ALA A 29 -13.23 20.79 15.87
N GLN A 30 -13.23 21.97 15.24
CA GLN A 30 -12.37 23.08 15.65
C GLN A 30 -12.91 23.73 16.93
N GLY A 31 -12.48 23.20 18.09
CA GLY A 31 -12.68 23.85 19.38
C GLY A 31 -11.79 25.09 19.53
N SER A 32 -12.25 26.06 20.33
CA SER A 32 -11.47 27.25 20.72
C SER A 32 -10.20 26.82 21.48
N THR A 33 -9.04 26.92 20.83
CA THR A 33 -7.71 26.77 21.43
C THR A 33 -7.25 28.15 21.90
N GLY A 34 -7.40 28.45 23.19
CA GLY A 34 -6.94 29.70 23.80
C GLY A 34 -5.86 29.42 24.84
N GLY A 35 -4.71 30.11 24.74
CA GLY A 35 -3.63 30.02 25.71
C GLY A 35 -4.01 30.63 27.06
N SER A 36 -3.38 30.14 28.15
CA SER A 36 -3.62 30.43 29.58
C SER A 36 -4.76 29.64 30.24
N ARG A 37 -4.81 28.32 30.02
CA ARG A 37 -5.78 27.41 30.66
C ARG A 37 -5.40 27.06 32.10
N LEU A 38 -4.10 26.96 32.40
CA LEU A 38 -3.60 26.84 33.78
C LEU A 38 -4.05 28.03 34.65
N ASP A 39 -3.85 29.26 34.18
CA ASP A 39 -4.15 30.49 34.94
C ASP A 39 -5.66 30.72 35.12
N SER A 40 -6.48 30.14 34.26
CA SER A 40 -7.96 30.20 34.36
C SER A 40 -8.57 29.11 35.26
N GLY A 41 -7.74 28.28 35.91
CA GLY A 41 -8.20 27.21 36.80
C GLY A 41 -8.85 26.02 36.07
N GLN A 42 -8.69 25.92 34.75
CA GLN A 42 -9.25 24.83 33.95
C GLN A 42 -8.49 23.52 34.13
N CYS A 43 -7.24 23.58 34.59
CA CYS A 43 -6.40 22.41 34.90
C CYS A 43 -6.48 22.05 36.39
N PRO A 44 -6.32 20.78 36.78
CA PRO A 44 -6.21 20.40 38.19
C PRO A 44 -4.91 20.93 38.80
N GLU A 45 -4.91 21.26 40.09
CA GLU A 45 -3.74 21.82 40.79
C GLU A 45 -2.54 20.86 40.82
N ASN A 46 -2.81 19.55 40.77
CA ASN A 46 -1.82 18.47 40.66
C ASN A 46 -1.74 17.88 39.25
N ALA A 47 -1.90 18.71 38.22
CA ALA A 47 -1.84 18.29 36.81
C ALA A 47 -0.55 17.55 36.46
N GLU A 48 0.59 17.91 37.04
CA GLU A 48 1.85 17.21 36.77
C GLU A 48 1.78 15.73 37.20
N ASP A 49 1.40 15.44 38.43
CA ASP A 49 1.35 14.06 38.94
C ASP A 49 0.27 13.22 38.24
N VAL A 50 -0.90 13.83 38.00
CA VAL A 50 -2.08 13.11 37.48
C VAL A 50 -2.05 12.98 35.96
N LEU A 51 -1.64 14.02 35.23
CA LEU A 51 -1.67 14.06 33.76
C LEU A 51 -0.32 13.74 33.14
N VAL A 52 0.81 14.15 33.72
CA VAL A 52 2.12 13.99 33.06
C VAL A 52 2.67 12.57 33.27
N TYR A 53 2.66 12.06 34.50
CA TYR A 53 3.35 10.81 34.86
C TYR A 53 2.50 9.54 34.84
N SER A 54 1.19 9.63 34.59
CA SER A 54 0.27 8.47 34.64
C SER A 54 0.00 7.82 33.27
N PRO A 55 0.77 6.84 32.77
CA PRO A 55 0.50 6.22 31.47
C PRO A 55 -0.87 5.52 31.46
N PHE A 56 -1.53 5.45 30.30
CA PHE A 56 -2.80 4.74 30.10
C PHE A 56 -4.01 5.18 30.95
N VAL A 57 -3.96 6.36 31.60
CA VAL A 57 -5.13 6.94 32.25
C VAL A 57 -5.81 7.91 31.27
N PRO A 58 -6.94 7.51 30.66
CA PRO A 58 -7.64 8.38 29.73
C PRO A 58 -8.31 9.53 30.47
N TYR A 59 -8.45 10.68 29.81
CA TYR A 59 -9.00 11.89 30.42
C TYR A 59 -10.41 11.66 31.01
N PHE A 60 -11.22 10.78 30.41
CA PHE A 60 -12.59 10.54 30.86
C PHE A 60 -12.69 9.77 32.20
N LYS A 61 -11.56 9.24 32.71
CA LYS A 61 -11.47 8.70 34.08
C LYS A 61 -11.21 9.77 35.13
N LEU A 62 -10.80 10.97 34.72
CA LEU A 62 -10.57 12.08 35.62
C LEU A 62 -11.89 12.83 35.78
N ASP A 63 -12.34 12.99 37.03
CA ASP A 63 -13.65 13.56 37.34
C ASP A 63 -13.83 14.97 36.73
N LYS A 64 -12.75 15.76 36.65
CA LYS A 64 -12.74 17.12 36.08
C LYS A 64 -13.03 17.16 34.57
N TYR A 65 -12.73 16.08 33.83
CA TYR A 65 -12.87 16.05 32.37
C TYR A 65 -13.99 15.13 31.87
N LYS A 66 -14.72 14.49 32.78
CA LYS A 66 -15.82 13.58 32.46
C LYS A 66 -17.00 14.34 31.83
N GLY A 67 -17.74 13.67 30.92
CA GLY A 67 -19.04 14.15 30.42
C GLY A 67 -19.04 15.06 29.19
N ASN A 68 -17.89 15.56 28.72
CA ASN A 68 -17.80 16.33 27.47
C ASN A 68 -16.60 15.89 26.62
N ILE A 69 -16.81 15.67 25.33
CA ILE A 69 -15.75 15.28 24.39
C ILE A 69 -14.73 16.41 24.17
N GLN A 70 -15.17 17.68 24.29
CA GLN A 70 -14.30 18.85 24.17
C GLN A 70 -13.30 18.96 25.33
N ASN A 71 -13.61 18.37 26.50
CA ASN A 71 -12.69 18.32 27.63
C ASN A 71 -11.43 17.52 27.33
N CYS A 72 -11.44 16.68 26.29
CA CYS A 72 -10.25 16.03 25.80
C CYS A 72 -9.16 17.03 25.39
N TRP A 73 -9.55 18.07 24.64
CA TRP A 73 -8.64 19.12 24.21
C TRP A 73 -8.11 19.91 25.41
N VAL A 74 -8.99 20.22 26.36
CA VAL A 74 -8.59 20.87 27.62
C VAL A 74 -7.59 20.01 28.39
N ALA A 75 -7.82 18.70 28.50
CA ALA A 75 -6.91 17.78 29.18
C ALA A 75 -5.55 17.67 28.47
N ALA A 76 -5.54 17.65 27.13
CA ALA A 76 -4.32 17.63 26.33
C ALA A 76 -3.51 18.93 26.49
N ASP A 77 -4.19 20.09 26.44
CA ASP A 77 -3.56 21.39 26.67
C ASP A 77 -3.00 21.49 28.08
N CYS A 78 -3.78 21.12 29.11
CA CYS A 78 -3.33 21.10 30.50
C CYS A 78 -2.12 20.19 30.70
N LEU A 79 -2.07 19.03 30.03
CA LEU A 79 -0.92 18.15 30.07
C LEU A 79 0.32 18.80 29.47
N PHE A 80 0.17 19.49 28.33
CA PHE A 80 1.27 20.17 27.68
C PHE A 80 1.76 21.38 28.47
N GLU A 81 0.84 22.19 29.01
CA GLU A 81 1.17 23.35 29.81
C GLU A 81 1.86 22.93 31.13
N ALA A 82 1.37 21.89 31.80
CA ALA A 82 1.94 21.38 33.06
C ALA A 82 3.27 20.61 32.89
N ALA A 83 3.60 20.17 31.68
CA ALA A 83 4.85 19.46 31.43
C ALA A 83 6.07 20.40 31.52
N GLY A 84 7.12 19.96 32.23
CA GLY A 84 8.42 20.62 32.20
C GLY A 84 9.04 20.66 30.80
N GLU A 85 9.98 21.57 30.57
CA GLU A 85 10.58 21.83 29.25
C GLU A 85 11.23 20.57 28.63
N SER A 86 11.93 19.78 29.45
CA SER A 86 12.52 18.51 29.01
C SER A 86 11.47 17.51 28.49
N ARG A 87 10.27 17.50 29.09
CA ARG A 87 9.19 16.61 28.69
C ARG A 87 8.45 17.12 27.45
N LYS A 88 8.30 18.43 27.29
CA LYS A 88 7.81 19.03 26.05
C LYS A 88 8.69 18.60 24.86
N GLN A 89 10.01 18.62 25.03
CA GLN A 89 10.95 18.12 24.03
C GLN A 89 10.79 16.60 23.77
N GLN A 90 10.57 15.79 24.82
CA GLN A 90 10.28 14.35 24.67
C GLN A 90 8.99 14.12 23.86
N PHE A 91 7.93 14.90 24.08
CA PHE A 91 6.69 14.78 23.33
C PHE A 91 6.88 15.14 21.85
N ALA A 92 7.64 16.19 21.56
CA ALA A 92 8.00 16.56 20.19
C ALA A 92 8.81 15.45 19.49
N ALA A 93 9.82 14.88 20.17
CA ALA A 93 10.60 13.77 19.65
C ALA A 93 9.74 12.52 19.42
N THR A 94 8.82 12.22 20.33
CA THR A 94 7.91 11.08 20.21
C THR A 94 6.94 11.23 19.04
N ALA A 95 6.41 12.44 18.82
CA ALA A 95 5.58 12.73 17.66
C ALA A 95 6.33 12.48 16.34
N LEU A 96 7.61 12.85 16.26
CA LEU A 96 8.46 12.54 15.10
C LEU A 96 8.62 11.02 14.90
N VAL A 97 8.92 10.27 15.97
CA VAL A 97 9.05 8.80 15.89
C VAL A 97 7.73 8.18 15.43
N MET A 98 6.60 8.59 16.03
CA MET A 98 5.27 8.12 15.64
C MET A 98 4.97 8.38 14.17
N GLY A 99 5.27 9.58 13.66
CA GLY A 99 5.14 9.92 12.24
C GLY A 99 6.01 9.08 11.31
N LEU A 100 7.16 8.60 11.79
CA LEU A 100 8.05 7.73 11.02
C LEU A 100 7.60 6.26 11.04
N ILE A 101 6.77 5.82 11.99
CA ILE A 101 6.31 4.42 12.08
C ILE A 101 5.65 3.96 10.76
N PRO A 102 4.65 4.66 10.19
CA PRO A 102 4.03 4.22 8.94
C PRO A 102 5.02 4.11 7.78
N LEU A 103 5.96 5.06 7.67
CA LEU A 103 6.95 5.09 6.60
C LEU A 103 7.98 3.96 6.77
N THR A 104 8.52 3.81 7.98
CA THR A 104 9.57 2.82 8.28
C THR A 104 9.06 1.38 8.20
N LEU A 105 7.89 1.09 8.79
CA LEU A 105 7.32 -0.25 8.79
C LEU A 105 6.85 -0.67 7.40
N LYS A 106 6.34 0.28 6.60
CA LYS A 106 5.88 -0.04 5.26
C LYS A 106 7.07 -0.14 4.30
N ASP A 107 7.92 0.87 4.23
CA ASP A 107 8.94 1.04 3.18
C ASP A 107 10.32 0.45 3.54
N ILE A 108 10.79 0.57 4.78
CA ILE A 108 12.17 0.21 5.16
C ILE A 108 12.26 -1.21 5.71
N ALA A 109 11.30 -1.65 6.54
CA ALA A 109 11.37 -2.96 7.18
C ALA A 109 11.18 -4.14 6.20
N TRP A 110 10.70 -3.88 4.97
CA TRP A 110 10.49 -4.93 3.96
C TRP A 110 10.88 -4.47 2.53
N PRO A 111 12.18 -4.23 2.27
CA PRO A 111 12.64 -3.54 1.06
C PRO A 111 12.68 -4.44 -0.18
N GLU A 112 12.81 -5.75 -0.03
CA GLU A 112 12.95 -6.66 -1.17
C GLU A 112 11.59 -7.16 -1.66
N ARG A 113 10.93 -6.27 -2.41
CA ARG A 113 9.83 -6.54 -3.32
C ARG A 113 8.59 -7.07 -2.60
N ARG A 114 7.66 -6.16 -2.30
CA ARG A 114 6.24 -6.43 -2.02
C ARG A 114 5.53 -7.20 -3.13
N ILE A 115 6.25 -7.67 -4.13
CA ILE A 115 5.73 -8.31 -5.32
C ILE A 115 5.56 -9.79 -5.01
N ILE A 116 4.35 -10.28 -5.16
CA ILE A 116 4.07 -11.71 -5.13
C ILE A 116 3.67 -12.18 -6.51
N TYR A 117 4.30 -13.23 -7.00
CA TYR A 117 4.00 -13.77 -8.31
C TYR A 117 2.78 -14.69 -8.23
N VAL A 118 1.84 -14.47 -9.13
CA VAL A 118 0.59 -15.23 -9.27
C VAL A 118 0.46 -15.72 -10.71
N THR A 119 -0.06 -16.93 -10.90
CA THR A 119 -0.17 -17.55 -12.23
C THR A 119 -1.26 -16.88 -13.05
N GLU A 120 -2.43 -16.68 -12.44
CA GLU A 120 -3.60 -16.09 -13.10
C GLU A 120 -3.98 -14.74 -12.51
N LYS A 121 -4.91 -14.06 -13.18
CA LYS A 121 -5.46 -12.79 -12.70
C LYS A 121 -6.39 -13.06 -11.51
N LEU A 122 -6.13 -12.38 -10.39
CA LEU A 122 -7.01 -12.41 -9.24
C LEU A 122 -8.30 -11.61 -9.51
N HIS A 123 -9.36 -11.97 -8.79
CA HIS A 123 -10.58 -11.17 -8.78
C HIS A 123 -10.25 -9.74 -8.31
N TRP A 124 -10.88 -8.73 -8.92
CA TRP A 124 -10.52 -7.32 -8.70
C TRP A 124 -10.62 -6.92 -7.21
N ALA A 125 -11.65 -7.40 -6.50
CA ALA A 125 -11.82 -7.13 -5.08
C ALA A 125 -10.69 -7.73 -4.22
N VAL A 126 -10.20 -8.91 -4.60
CA VAL A 126 -9.09 -9.58 -3.91
C VAL A 126 -7.77 -8.86 -4.21
N GLU A 127 -7.57 -8.42 -5.45
CA GLU A 127 -6.44 -7.59 -5.85
C GLU A 127 -6.38 -6.29 -5.03
N ILE A 128 -7.51 -5.61 -4.83
CA ILE A 128 -7.62 -4.42 -3.95
C ILE A 128 -7.27 -4.75 -2.50
N LEU A 129 -7.82 -5.85 -1.97
CA LEU A 129 -7.55 -6.24 -0.58
C LEU A 129 -6.06 -6.53 -0.36
N ILE A 130 -5.42 -7.28 -1.28
CA ILE A 130 -3.99 -7.60 -1.23
C ILE A 130 -3.14 -6.32 -1.32
N LEU A 131 -3.50 -5.40 -2.21
CA LEU A 131 -2.85 -4.08 -2.34
C LEU A 131 -2.97 -3.25 -1.05
N ALA A 132 -4.15 -3.23 -0.43
CA ALA A 132 -4.39 -2.52 0.82
C ALA A 132 -3.61 -3.13 1.99
N LEU A 133 -3.48 -4.46 2.03
CA LEU A 133 -2.64 -5.19 2.98
C LEU A 133 -1.13 -5.03 2.69
N GLY A 134 -0.76 -4.39 1.58
CA GLY A 134 0.61 -3.97 1.28
C GLY A 134 1.44 -4.97 0.49
N LEU A 135 0.80 -5.84 -0.31
CA LEU A 135 1.46 -6.67 -1.33
C LEU A 135 0.95 -6.30 -2.74
N VAL A 136 1.78 -6.50 -3.75
CA VAL A 136 1.49 -6.20 -5.17
C VAL A 136 1.50 -7.51 -5.95
N PRO A 137 0.33 -8.06 -6.34
CA PRO A 137 0.28 -9.28 -7.12
C PRO A 137 0.74 -9.02 -8.56
N THR A 138 1.71 -9.81 -9.04
CA THR A 138 2.26 -9.71 -10.40
C THR A 138 2.06 -11.01 -11.17
N GLN A 139 1.44 -10.91 -12.34
CA GLN A 139 1.12 -12.06 -13.18
C GLN A 139 2.36 -12.55 -13.94
N THR A 140 2.60 -13.86 -13.94
CA THR A 140 3.69 -14.46 -14.74
C THR A 140 3.21 -15.33 -15.91
N GLN A 141 1.92 -15.67 -15.95
CA GLN A 141 1.26 -16.53 -16.95
C GLN A 141 1.72 -18.00 -16.96
N SER A 142 2.75 -18.38 -16.20
CA SER A 142 3.30 -19.74 -16.19
C SER A 142 3.56 -20.22 -14.77
N ARG A 143 2.95 -21.34 -14.38
CA ARG A 143 3.09 -21.94 -13.06
C ARG A 143 4.54 -22.22 -12.68
N MET A 144 5.33 -22.78 -13.60
CA MET A 144 6.75 -23.06 -13.35
C MET A 144 7.54 -21.77 -13.09
N LYS A 145 7.23 -20.70 -13.82
CA LYS A 145 7.86 -19.39 -13.65
C LYS A 145 7.45 -18.72 -12.34
N THR A 146 6.16 -18.80 -11.97
CA THR A 146 5.65 -18.33 -10.68
C THR A 146 6.35 -19.04 -9.53
N MET A 147 6.38 -20.38 -9.56
CA MET A 147 6.99 -21.19 -8.51
C MET A 147 8.47 -20.88 -8.35
N LYS A 148 9.23 -20.88 -9.46
CA LYS A 148 10.66 -20.57 -9.45
C LYS A 148 10.92 -19.18 -8.87
N LYS A 149 10.20 -18.15 -9.34
CA LYS A 149 10.39 -16.78 -8.84
C LYS A 149 9.99 -16.58 -7.39
N ASN A 150 8.96 -17.27 -6.92
CA ASN A 150 8.56 -17.22 -5.51
C ASN A 150 9.55 -17.97 -4.60
N GLN A 151 10.20 -19.03 -5.11
CA GLN A 151 11.21 -19.81 -4.39
C GLN A 151 12.58 -19.14 -4.34
N GLU A 152 12.93 -18.32 -5.34
CA GLU A 152 14.24 -17.66 -5.50
C GLU A 152 14.65 -16.72 -4.36
N GLY A 153 13.80 -16.43 -3.37
CA GLY A 153 14.16 -15.54 -2.27
C GLY A 153 13.38 -15.70 -0.96
N ASN A 154 12.55 -16.74 -0.80
CA ASN A 154 11.72 -16.85 0.41
C ASN A 154 11.48 -18.30 0.86
N MET A 155 12.05 -18.67 2.02
CA MET A 155 11.80 -19.97 2.66
C MET A 155 10.32 -20.18 2.98
N LEU A 156 9.62 -19.11 3.40
CA LEU A 156 8.20 -19.16 3.73
C LEU A 156 7.35 -19.46 2.48
N ALA A 157 7.75 -18.94 1.32
CA ALA A 157 7.11 -19.29 0.06
C ALA A 157 7.29 -20.76 -0.28
N THR A 158 8.51 -21.29 -0.15
CA THR A 158 8.78 -22.71 -0.39
C THR A 158 7.95 -23.62 0.50
N ALA A 159 7.86 -23.31 1.80
CA ALA A 159 7.06 -24.05 2.75
C ALA A 159 5.56 -23.97 2.40
N ALA A 160 5.05 -22.77 2.13
CA ALA A 160 3.63 -22.54 1.88
C ALA A 160 3.13 -23.21 0.59
N TRP A 161 3.98 -23.34 -0.43
CA TRP A 161 3.65 -24.07 -1.66
C TRP A 161 3.50 -25.59 -1.46
N SER A 162 4.07 -26.14 -0.40
CA SER A 162 3.93 -27.56 -0.04
C SER A 162 2.74 -27.86 0.89
N MET A 163 2.06 -26.81 1.39
CA MET A 163 0.98 -26.97 2.35
C MET A 163 -0.29 -27.53 1.70
N ARG A 164 -1.02 -28.37 2.46
CA ARG A 164 -2.36 -28.81 2.09
C ARG A 164 -3.35 -27.64 2.16
N ARG A 165 -4.41 -27.67 1.35
CA ARG A 165 -5.46 -26.62 1.33
C ARG A 165 -6.08 -26.35 2.70
N SER A 166 -6.31 -27.37 3.51
CA SER A 166 -6.85 -27.22 4.88
C SER A 166 -5.90 -26.42 5.79
N SER A 167 -4.60 -26.71 5.73
CA SER A 167 -3.59 -25.95 6.46
C SER A 167 -3.50 -24.50 6.00
N LEU A 168 -3.62 -24.27 4.68
CA LEU A 168 -3.63 -22.92 4.11
C LEU A 168 -4.84 -22.12 4.61
N ILE A 169 -6.05 -22.71 4.59
CA ILE A 169 -7.26 -22.06 5.13
C ILE A 169 -7.10 -21.76 6.62
N LEU A 170 -6.54 -22.69 7.40
CA LEU A 170 -6.25 -22.47 8.82
C LEU A 170 -5.28 -21.30 9.01
N CYS A 171 -4.21 -21.22 8.22
CA CYS A 171 -3.28 -20.09 8.25
C CYS A 171 -3.97 -18.75 7.94
N ILE A 172 -4.88 -18.72 6.96
CA ILE A 172 -5.67 -17.51 6.64
C ILE A 172 -6.53 -17.11 7.84
N ILE A 173 -7.23 -18.05 8.47
CA ILE A 173 -8.08 -17.78 9.64
C ILE A 173 -7.22 -17.22 10.78
N VAL A 174 -6.10 -17.87 11.10
CA VAL A 174 -5.18 -17.43 12.17
C VAL A 174 -4.62 -16.04 11.87
N CYS A 175 -4.20 -15.77 10.63
CA CYS A 175 -3.70 -14.45 10.24
C CYS A 175 -4.80 -13.39 10.29
N THR A 176 -6.03 -13.75 9.91
CA THR A 176 -7.20 -12.85 10.00
C THR A 176 -7.48 -12.48 11.45
N VAL A 177 -7.50 -13.47 12.35
CA VAL A 177 -7.64 -13.23 13.79
C VAL A 177 -6.50 -12.36 14.32
N GLY A 178 -5.26 -12.63 13.89
CA GLY A 178 -4.09 -11.81 14.26
C GLY A 178 -4.21 -10.35 13.81
N VAL A 179 -4.65 -10.12 12.58
CA VAL A 179 -4.92 -8.77 12.05
C VAL A 179 -6.01 -8.07 12.85
N LEU A 180 -7.14 -8.74 13.09
CA LEU A 180 -8.26 -8.19 13.86
C LEU A 180 -7.87 -7.90 15.32
N ALA A 181 -7.12 -8.79 15.96
CA ALA A 181 -6.61 -8.58 17.31
C ALA A 181 -5.63 -7.39 17.36
N SER A 182 -4.79 -7.23 16.34
CA SER A 182 -3.86 -6.10 16.26
C SER A 182 -4.60 -4.77 16.02
N TYR A 183 -5.65 -4.77 15.19
CA TYR A 183 -6.55 -3.62 15.05
C TYR A 183 -7.28 -3.28 16.34
N ALA A 184 -7.82 -4.28 17.05
CA ALA A 184 -8.42 -4.07 18.35
C ALA A 184 -7.40 -3.48 19.34
N GLY A 185 -6.15 -3.97 19.33
CA GLY A 185 -5.05 -3.41 20.11
C GLY A 185 -4.80 -1.93 19.81
N MET A 186 -4.79 -1.53 18.54
CA MET A 186 -4.67 -0.13 18.15
C MET A 186 -5.86 0.72 18.61
N VAL A 187 -7.08 0.19 18.51
CA VAL A 187 -8.30 0.85 19.03
C VAL A 187 -8.18 1.09 20.54
N PHE A 188 -7.80 0.05 21.30
CA PHE A 188 -7.61 0.17 22.74
C PHE A 188 -6.51 1.18 23.07
N MET A 189 -5.38 1.11 22.38
CA MET A 189 -4.30 2.07 22.56
C MET A 189 -4.75 3.49 22.27
N GLU A 190 -5.52 3.72 21.21
CA GLU A 190 -5.99 5.07 20.88
C GLU A 190 -7.01 5.62 21.90
N ILE A 191 -7.86 4.75 22.45
CA ILE A 191 -8.86 5.13 23.46
C ILE A 191 -8.21 5.41 24.82
N TYR A 192 -7.21 4.59 25.20
CA TYR A 192 -6.60 4.61 26.53
C TYR A 192 -5.27 5.38 26.61
N SER A 193 -4.58 5.60 25.50
CA SER A 193 -3.44 6.51 25.44
C SER A 193 -3.90 7.93 25.72
N LYS A 194 -3.03 8.71 26.37
CA LYS A 194 -3.20 10.16 26.45
C LYS A 194 -3.28 10.68 25.02
N ARG A 195 -4.45 11.21 24.67
CA ARG A 195 -4.93 11.21 23.29
C ARG A 195 -4.09 12.09 22.38
N SER A 196 -4.06 11.70 21.11
CA SER A 196 -3.85 12.63 19.99
C SER A 196 -4.76 13.85 20.12
N ALA A 197 -4.24 15.03 19.82
CA ALA A 197 -5.05 16.20 19.52
C ALA A 197 -6.21 15.83 18.56
N LEU A 198 -5.91 15.18 17.44
CA LEU A 198 -6.93 14.79 16.44
C LEU A 198 -7.85 13.63 16.85
N ALA A 199 -7.49 12.80 17.84
CA ALA A 199 -8.33 11.68 18.30
C ALA A 199 -9.32 12.08 19.41
N CYS A 200 -9.26 13.33 19.88
CA CYS A 200 -10.26 13.88 20.78
C CYS A 200 -11.69 13.77 20.21
N PRO A 201 -11.97 14.26 18.98
CA PRO A 201 -13.29 14.14 18.37
C PRO A 201 -13.60 12.77 17.77
N ALA A 202 -12.58 12.03 17.30
CA ALA A 202 -12.75 10.73 16.67
C ALA A 202 -11.82 9.69 17.31
N PRO A 203 -12.26 8.99 18.36
CA PRO A 203 -11.54 7.79 18.78
C PRO A 203 -11.57 6.81 17.60
N VAL A 204 -10.47 6.12 17.35
CA VAL A 204 -10.32 5.11 16.26
C VAL A 204 -9.87 5.70 14.91
N LEU A 205 -9.33 6.93 14.89
CA LEU A 205 -8.79 7.57 13.70
C LEU A 205 -7.66 6.77 13.06
N VAL A 206 -6.76 6.18 13.86
CA VAL A 206 -5.63 5.41 13.33
C VAL A 206 -6.12 4.16 12.62
N THR A 207 -7.05 3.42 13.25
CA THR A 207 -7.60 2.20 12.64
C THR A 207 -8.45 2.52 11.43
N ALA A 208 -9.25 3.61 11.47
CA ALA A 208 -9.98 4.09 10.31
C ALA A 208 -9.05 4.43 9.14
N TRP A 209 -7.86 4.98 9.42
CA TRP A 209 -6.86 5.27 8.40
C TRP A 209 -6.36 4.03 7.65
N TYR A 210 -6.27 2.87 8.32
CA TYR A 210 -5.96 1.62 7.64
C TYR A 210 -7.07 1.18 6.67
N VAL A 211 -8.33 1.48 6.99
CA VAL A 211 -9.46 1.23 6.07
C VAL A 211 -9.40 2.16 4.85
N VAL A 212 -8.99 3.42 5.05
CA VAL A 212 -8.78 4.39 3.97
C VAL A 212 -7.75 3.90 2.94
N ALA A 213 -6.83 3.00 3.31
CA ALA A 213 -5.87 2.39 2.38
C ALA A 213 -6.53 1.61 1.22
N LEU A 214 -7.80 1.21 1.35
CA LEU A 214 -8.59 0.62 0.27
C LEU A 214 -8.78 1.57 -0.90
N LEU A 215 -8.78 2.90 -0.67
CA LEU A 215 -8.96 3.90 -1.72
C LEU A 215 -7.78 3.96 -2.70
N PRO A 216 -6.52 4.20 -2.29
CA PRO A 216 -5.40 4.16 -3.21
C PRO A 216 -5.20 2.76 -3.82
N ALA A 217 -5.54 1.68 -3.10
CA ALA A 217 -5.53 0.33 -3.65
C ALA A 217 -6.57 0.15 -4.78
N ALA A 218 -7.78 0.68 -4.63
CA ALA A 218 -8.81 0.67 -5.66
C ALA A 218 -8.40 1.49 -6.89
N ILE A 219 -7.81 2.68 -6.70
CA ILE A 219 -7.27 3.50 -7.78
C ILE A 219 -6.17 2.74 -8.52
N HIS A 220 -5.22 2.15 -7.78
CA HIS A 220 -4.15 1.33 -8.36
C HIS A 220 -4.74 0.19 -9.21
N SER A 221 -5.67 -0.60 -8.66
CA SER A 221 -6.30 -1.71 -9.38
C SER A 221 -7.06 -1.25 -10.62
N ALA A 222 -7.77 -0.12 -10.56
CA ALA A 222 -8.51 0.44 -11.69
C ALA A 222 -7.57 0.88 -12.82
N PHE A 223 -6.51 1.60 -12.51
CA PHE A 223 -5.51 2.03 -13.50
C PHE A 223 -4.74 0.84 -14.08
N ALA A 224 -4.41 -0.16 -13.26
CA ALA A 224 -3.83 -1.42 -13.73
C ALA A 224 -4.77 -2.12 -14.72
N ALA A 225 -6.07 -2.18 -14.45
CA ALA A 225 -7.06 -2.74 -15.37
C ALA A 225 -7.14 -1.95 -16.69
N LEU A 226 -7.22 -0.62 -16.63
CA LEU A 226 -7.24 0.25 -17.81
C LEU A 226 -5.99 0.10 -18.67
N ARG A 227 -4.82 -0.03 -18.03
CA ARG A 227 -3.55 -0.25 -18.70
C ARG A 227 -3.52 -1.58 -19.44
N ARG A 228 -4.00 -2.66 -18.81
CA ARG A 228 -4.12 -3.98 -19.46
C ARG A 228 -5.02 -3.94 -20.69
N VAL A 229 -6.14 -3.21 -20.62
CA VAL A 229 -7.05 -3.02 -21.79
C VAL A 229 -6.33 -2.28 -22.92
N ARG A 230 -5.57 -1.22 -22.61
CA ARG A 230 -4.78 -0.47 -23.59
C ARG A 230 -3.70 -1.33 -24.25
N TYR A 231 -2.96 -2.13 -23.48
CA TYR A 231 -1.95 -3.04 -24.04
C TYR A 231 -2.57 -4.12 -24.92
N ARG A 232 -3.64 -4.77 -24.47
CA ARG A 232 -4.35 -5.78 -25.30
C ARG A 232 -4.78 -5.18 -26.64
N ARG A 233 -5.29 -3.94 -26.66
CA ARG A 233 -5.66 -3.26 -27.92
C ARG A 233 -4.45 -3.00 -28.82
N LYS A 234 -3.32 -2.56 -28.25
CA LYS A 234 -2.07 -2.35 -29.01
C LYS A 234 -1.50 -3.65 -29.55
N ASP A 235 -1.55 -4.75 -28.79
CA ASP A 235 -1.06 -6.05 -29.22
C ASP A 235 -1.88 -6.61 -30.39
N VAL A 236 -3.21 -6.47 -30.35
CA VAL A 236 -4.08 -6.85 -31.47
C VAL A 236 -3.77 -6.03 -32.72
N VAL A 237 -3.58 -4.72 -32.59
CA VAL A 237 -3.20 -3.85 -33.73
C VAL A 237 -1.83 -4.23 -34.28
N ARG A 238 -0.86 -4.49 -33.39
CA ARG A 238 0.49 -4.91 -33.80
C ARG A 238 0.47 -6.26 -34.50
N GLN A 239 -0.27 -7.24 -33.98
CA GLN A 239 -0.43 -8.55 -34.63
C GLN A 239 -1.13 -8.43 -35.98
N ALA A 240 -2.14 -7.57 -36.12
CA ALA A 240 -2.81 -7.31 -37.40
C ALA A 240 -1.84 -6.67 -38.41
N SER A 241 -1.02 -5.71 -37.97
CA SER A 241 0.00 -5.07 -38.81
C SER A 241 1.10 -6.05 -39.23
N VAL A 242 1.62 -6.88 -38.33
CA VAL A 242 2.62 -7.91 -38.65
C VAL A 242 2.04 -8.94 -39.62
N ARG A 243 0.76 -9.31 -39.46
CA ARG A 243 0.09 -10.23 -40.38
C ARG A 243 -0.11 -9.63 -41.77
N SER A 244 -0.43 -8.34 -41.86
CA SER A 244 -0.53 -7.61 -43.14
C SER A 244 0.83 -7.56 -43.82
N GLN A 245 1.86 -7.13 -43.10
CA GLN A 245 3.21 -6.99 -43.63
C GLN A 245 3.78 -8.33 -44.10
N HIS A 246 3.56 -9.40 -43.33
CA HIS A 246 3.95 -10.75 -43.76
C HIS A 246 3.22 -11.21 -45.03
N SER A 247 1.96 -10.83 -45.21
CA SER A 247 1.21 -11.12 -46.45
C SER A 247 1.81 -10.38 -47.65
N ASP A 248 2.14 -9.09 -47.47
CA ASP A 248 2.74 -8.26 -48.52
C ASP A 248 4.15 -8.75 -48.89
N ASP A 249 4.97 -9.14 -47.89
CA ASP A 249 6.31 -9.67 -48.10
C ASP A 249 6.29 -11.01 -48.85
N VAL A 250 5.35 -11.90 -48.53
CA VAL A 250 5.18 -13.19 -49.23
C VAL A 250 4.74 -12.95 -50.67
N GLU A 251 3.82 -12.01 -50.91
CA GLU A 251 3.38 -11.66 -52.27
C GLU A 251 4.52 -11.04 -53.08
N HIS A 252 5.29 -10.12 -52.49
CA HIS A 252 6.44 -9.49 -53.16
C HIS A 252 7.55 -10.51 -53.46
N SER A 253 7.86 -11.43 -52.53
CA SER A 253 8.83 -12.50 -52.76
C SER A 253 8.39 -13.46 -53.87
N ASN A 254 7.10 -13.77 -53.97
CA ASN A 254 6.58 -14.60 -55.06
C ASN A 254 6.67 -13.86 -56.42
N ARG A 255 6.46 -12.54 -56.47
CA ARG A 255 6.68 -11.76 -57.71
C ARG A 255 8.15 -11.71 -58.10
N LEU A 256 9.05 -11.49 -57.15
CA LEU A 256 10.49 -11.48 -57.42
C LEU A 256 11.03 -12.85 -57.88
N LEU A 257 10.49 -13.96 -57.36
CA LEU A 257 10.81 -15.30 -57.87
C LEU A 257 10.36 -15.46 -59.33
N HIS A 258 9.16 -14.96 -59.67
CA HIS A 258 8.69 -14.95 -61.05
C HIS A 258 9.55 -14.07 -61.97
N ASP A 259 10.05 -12.93 -61.49
CA ASP A 259 10.90 -12.03 -62.28
C ASP A 259 12.36 -12.52 -62.37
N ALA A 260 12.86 -13.21 -61.34
CA ALA A 260 14.22 -13.74 -61.29
C ALA A 260 14.39 -14.99 -62.16
N GLU A 261 13.32 -15.76 -62.41
CA GLU A 261 13.32 -16.83 -63.42
C GLU A 261 13.50 -16.28 -64.85
N LEU A 262 13.43 -14.95 -65.03
CA LEU A 262 13.57 -14.28 -66.33
C LEU A 262 14.93 -13.60 -66.56
N ASN A 263 15.85 -13.55 -65.59
CA ASN A 263 17.14 -12.87 -65.76
C ASN A 263 18.32 -13.61 -65.12
N ASP A 264 19.09 -14.32 -65.96
CA ASP A 264 20.45 -14.79 -65.66
C ASP A 264 21.40 -13.59 -65.46
N LEU A 265 21.75 -13.27 -64.20
CA LEU A 265 22.75 -12.24 -63.87
C LEU A 265 23.88 -12.79 -62.96
N PRO A 266 25.15 -12.38 -63.21
CA PRO A 266 26.34 -12.99 -62.62
C PRO A 266 26.69 -12.52 -61.18
N PRO A 267 27.54 -13.27 -60.45
CA PRO A 267 27.60 -13.27 -58.97
C PRO A 267 28.37 -12.12 -58.28
N SER A 268 28.74 -11.04 -58.98
CA SER A 268 29.86 -10.17 -58.56
C SER A 268 29.54 -9.04 -57.55
N GLN A 269 28.30 -8.84 -57.09
CA GLN A 269 27.94 -7.63 -56.32
C GLN A 269 27.08 -7.87 -55.06
N ARG A 270 27.38 -8.89 -54.26
CA ARG A 270 26.70 -9.07 -52.96
C ARG A 270 27.39 -8.26 -51.85
N PRO A 271 26.71 -7.34 -51.16
CA PRO A 271 27.29 -6.59 -50.04
C PRO A 271 27.54 -7.51 -48.82
N PRO A 272 28.58 -7.21 -48.01
CA PRO A 272 28.97 -8.03 -46.87
C PRO A 272 27.98 -7.91 -45.70
N LYS A 273 27.30 -9.01 -45.36
CA LYS A 273 26.24 -9.11 -44.32
C LYS A 273 26.72 -8.96 -42.87
N HIS A 274 28.01 -8.83 -42.60
CA HIS A 274 28.55 -9.03 -41.25
C HIS A 274 28.65 -7.77 -40.37
N GLN A 275 28.58 -6.56 -40.93
CA GLN A 275 28.77 -5.34 -40.13
C GLN A 275 27.51 -4.87 -39.39
N MET A 276 26.32 -5.28 -39.82
CA MET A 276 25.06 -4.80 -39.25
C MET A 276 24.64 -5.51 -37.95
N THR A 277 25.24 -6.65 -37.61
CA THR A 277 24.81 -7.48 -36.48
C THR A 277 25.37 -7.02 -35.13
N LEU A 278 26.50 -6.33 -35.12
CA LEU A 278 27.23 -5.96 -33.90
C LEU A 278 26.66 -4.70 -33.23
N GLU A 279 26.24 -3.70 -34.02
CA GLU A 279 25.66 -2.45 -33.49
C GLU A 279 24.26 -2.64 -32.89
N VAL A 280 23.51 -3.67 -33.31
CA VAL A 280 22.18 -3.97 -32.75
C VAL A 280 22.30 -4.54 -31.33
N SER A 281 23.33 -5.34 -31.07
CA SER A 281 23.54 -6.00 -29.77
C SER A 281 23.86 -5.02 -28.63
N GLU A 282 24.64 -3.97 -28.88
CA GLU A 282 25.01 -3.00 -27.84
C GLU A 282 23.83 -2.09 -27.44
N LYS A 283 23.02 -1.68 -28.42
CA LYS A 283 21.82 -0.87 -28.17
C LYS A 283 20.76 -1.62 -27.36
N GLU A 284 20.62 -2.93 -27.58
CA GLU A 284 19.72 -3.78 -26.78
C GLU A 284 20.19 -3.91 -25.33
N ALA A 285 21.49 -4.12 -25.11
CA ALA A 285 22.06 -4.22 -23.77
C ALA A 285 21.94 -2.91 -22.98
N GLU A 286 22.14 -1.76 -23.62
CA GLU A 286 21.98 -0.45 -22.98
C GLU A 286 20.52 -0.16 -22.63
N ALA A 287 19.57 -0.52 -23.51
CA ALA A 287 18.14 -0.40 -23.24
C ALA A 287 17.70 -1.31 -22.09
N GLU A 288 18.27 -2.50 -21.96
CA GLU A 288 18.00 -3.42 -20.85
C GLU A 288 18.57 -2.87 -19.52
N ARG A 289 19.77 -2.28 -19.54
CA ARG A 289 20.36 -1.59 -18.38
C ARG A 289 19.50 -0.41 -17.93
N LYS A 290 19.04 0.42 -18.87
CA LYS A 290 18.15 1.56 -18.57
C LYS A 290 16.81 1.09 -17.99
N LYS A 291 16.23 0.01 -18.50
CA LYS A 291 15.03 -0.63 -17.90
C LYS A 291 15.29 -1.16 -16.49
N LYS A 292 16.47 -1.74 -16.25
CA LYS A 292 16.87 -2.22 -14.92
C LYS A 292 17.06 -1.08 -13.92
N ILE A 293 17.59 0.06 -14.35
CA ILE A 293 17.76 1.27 -13.52
C ILE A 293 16.40 1.94 -13.25
N ILE A 294 15.53 2.07 -14.25
CA ILE A 294 14.20 2.68 -14.08
C ILE A 294 13.31 1.80 -13.18
N SER A 295 13.38 0.47 -13.34
CA SER A 295 12.64 -0.47 -12.47
C SER A 295 13.19 -0.56 -11.04
N ALA A 296 14.37 -0.01 -10.75
CA ALA A 296 14.90 0.04 -9.39
C ALA A 296 14.19 1.09 -8.53
N VAL A 297 13.62 2.14 -9.15
CA VAL A 297 12.78 3.12 -8.45
C VAL A 297 11.39 2.50 -8.28
N GLN A 298 11.04 2.18 -7.03
CA GLN A 298 9.73 1.63 -6.70
C GLN A 298 8.63 2.57 -7.21
N GLY A 299 7.75 2.05 -8.06
CA GLY A 299 6.63 2.79 -8.62
C GLY A 299 6.95 3.63 -9.87
N ALA A 300 8.18 3.64 -10.40
CA ALA A 300 8.49 4.44 -11.61
C ALA A 300 7.68 4.04 -12.85
N ASP A 301 7.24 2.78 -12.94
CA ASP A 301 6.35 2.30 -13.99
C ASP A 301 4.85 2.51 -13.67
N GLU A 302 4.50 3.06 -12.50
CA GLU A 302 3.11 3.36 -12.13
C GLU A 302 2.63 4.68 -12.74
N ASP A 303 1.32 4.75 -13.04
CA ASP A 303 0.73 5.97 -13.58
C ASP A 303 0.77 7.06 -12.48
N TRP A 304 1.06 8.31 -12.85
CA TRP A 304 1.16 9.43 -11.90
C TRP A 304 -0.03 9.57 -10.92
N PRO A 305 -1.31 9.27 -11.27
CA PRO A 305 -2.41 9.38 -10.32
C PRO A 305 -2.33 8.34 -9.20
N VAL A 306 -1.77 7.17 -9.49
CA VAL A 306 -1.58 6.10 -8.51
C VAL A 306 -0.51 6.51 -7.50
N GLN A 307 0.61 7.06 -7.99
CA GLN A 307 1.66 7.61 -7.13
C GLN A 307 1.14 8.75 -6.26
N MET A 308 0.33 9.67 -6.82
CA MET A 308 -0.30 10.75 -6.07
C MET A 308 -1.26 10.24 -4.99
N ALA A 309 -2.10 9.25 -5.30
CA ALA A 309 -3.03 8.68 -4.32
C ALA A 309 -2.30 8.04 -3.14
N TRP A 310 -1.24 7.26 -3.40
CA TRP A 310 -0.40 6.70 -2.34
C TRP A 310 0.39 7.78 -1.59
N GLY A 311 0.90 8.79 -2.30
CA GLY A 311 1.61 9.92 -1.69
C GLY A 311 0.75 10.68 -0.69
N ILE A 312 -0.49 11.04 -1.07
CA ILE A 312 -1.46 11.67 -0.18
C ILE A 312 -1.77 10.76 1.02
N TYR A 313 -1.98 9.47 0.77
CA TYR A 313 -2.21 8.49 1.84
C TYR A 313 -1.05 8.40 2.84
N TYR A 314 0.20 8.52 2.38
CA TYR A 314 1.34 8.51 3.30
C TYR A 314 1.49 9.83 4.06
N ILE A 315 1.37 10.97 3.39
CA ILE A 315 1.48 12.28 4.04
C ILE A 315 0.42 12.42 5.12
N ALA A 316 -0.84 12.14 4.81
CA ALA A 316 -1.93 12.23 5.78
C ALA A 316 -1.80 11.18 6.89
N GLY A 317 -1.31 9.96 6.58
CA GLY A 317 -1.00 8.96 7.60
C GLY A 317 0.08 9.43 8.58
N THR A 318 1.17 10.01 8.07
CA THR A 318 2.20 10.63 8.91
C THR A 318 1.60 11.70 9.81
N LEU A 319 0.76 12.61 9.26
CA LEU A 319 0.11 13.65 10.06
C LEU A 319 -0.78 13.07 11.18
N ILE A 320 -1.57 12.04 10.86
CA ILE A 320 -2.42 11.35 11.85
C ILE A 320 -1.56 10.74 12.97
N PHE A 321 -0.48 10.03 12.63
CA PHE A 321 0.40 9.43 13.64
C PHE A 321 1.19 10.49 14.43
N THR A 322 1.68 11.56 13.80
CA THR A 322 2.34 12.68 14.51
C THR A 322 1.39 13.41 15.45
N SER A 323 0.08 13.36 15.17
CA SER A 323 -0.91 13.97 16.04
C SER A 323 -1.03 13.25 17.39
N ILE A 324 -0.51 12.01 17.49
CA ILE A 324 -0.42 11.24 18.74
C ILE A 324 0.74 11.81 19.54
N MET A 325 0.46 12.97 20.11
CA MET A 325 1.36 13.69 20.99
C MET A 325 1.16 13.22 22.43
N ALA A 326 2.05 13.61 23.34
CA ALA A 326 1.94 13.27 24.77
C ALA A 326 2.03 11.78 25.14
N VAL A 327 2.63 10.97 24.27
CA VAL A 327 2.85 9.54 24.50
C VAL A 327 4.08 9.34 25.38
N THR A 328 3.95 8.54 26.44
CA THR A 328 5.08 8.12 27.28
C THR A 328 5.97 7.12 26.54
N VAL A 329 7.22 6.95 26.96
CA VAL A 329 8.14 5.98 26.32
C VAL A 329 7.57 4.57 26.31
N VAL A 330 6.88 4.15 27.39
CA VAL A 330 6.26 2.83 27.48
C VAL A 330 5.11 2.69 26.48
N GLU A 331 4.24 3.70 26.35
CA GLU A 331 3.17 3.70 25.35
C GLU A 331 3.74 3.69 23.92
N LEU A 332 4.83 4.42 23.67
CA LEU A 332 5.51 4.42 22.37
C LEU A 332 6.00 3.02 21.99
N VAL A 333 6.59 2.28 22.92
CA VAL A 333 7.03 0.89 22.68
C VAL A 333 5.84 0.00 22.30
N VAL A 334 4.69 0.15 22.97
CA VAL A 334 3.47 -0.60 22.63
C VAL A 334 2.95 -0.21 21.25
N TRP A 335 2.96 1.09 20.89
CA TRP A 335 2.58 1.57 19.56
C TRP A 335 3.48 0.99 18.46
N VAL A 336 4.79 0.98 18.66
CA VAL A 336 5.75 0.38 17.74
C VAL A 336 5.50 -1.12 17.60
N GLY A 337 5.33 -1.83 18.71
CA GLY A 337 5.04 -3.27 18.73
C GLY A 337 3.73 -3.63 17.99
N LEU A 338 2.67 -2.87 18.24
CA LEU A 338 1.40 -3.02 17.50
C LEU A 338 1.56 -2.69 16.02
N GLY A 339 2.32 -1.65 15.67
CA GLY A 339 2.62 -1.31 14.28
C GLY A 339 3.29 -2.48 13.54
N PHE A 340 4.29 -3.12 14.17
CA PHE A 340 4.93 -4.33 13.65
C PHE A 340 3.93 -5.49 13.54
N ALA A 341 3.09 -5.71 14.56
CA ALA A 341 2.11 -6.79 14.56
C ALA A 341 1.07 -6.62 13.44
N VAL A 342 0.50 -5.42 13.26
CA VAL A 342 -0.44 -5.10 12.19
C VAL A 342 0.23 -5.29 10.83
N THR A 343 1.38 -4.65 10.61
CA THR A 343 2.08 -4.72 9.31
C THR A 343 2.47 -6.15 8.95
N GLY A 344 3.02 -6.89 9.91
CA GLY A 344 3.43 -8.28 9.73
C GLY A 344 2.24 -9.20 9.44
N SER A 345 1.21 -9.17 10.30
CA SER A 345 0.03 -10.01 10.14
C SER A 345 -0.75 -9.69 8.86
N SER A 346 -0.88 -8.41 8.47
CA SER A 346 -1.53 -8.00 7.22
C SER A 346 -0.80 -8.54 5.99
N LYS A 347 0.54 -8.46 5.96
CA LYS A 347 1.33 -8.97 4.83
C LYS A 347 1.30 -10.49 4.76
N ILE A 348 1.41 -11.18 5.89
CA ILE A 348 1.31 -12.64 5.95
C ILE A 348 -0.09 -13.09 5.49
N LEU A 349 -1.15 -12.38 5.92
CA LEU A 349 -2.51 -12.63 5.45
C LEU A 349 -2.63 -12.44 3.93
N ALA A 350 -2.12 -11.33 3.39
CA ALA A 350 -2.12 -11.06 1.96
C ALA A 350 -1.37 -12.14 1.16
N PHE A 351 -0.23 -12.61 1.69
CA PHE A 351 0.56 -13.69 1.12
C PHE A 351 -0.25 -14.99 1.02
N PHE A 352 -0.89 -15.41 2.12
CA PHE A 352 -1.71 -16.63 2.11
C PHE A 352 -2.99 -16.48 1.26
N LEU A 353 -3.59 -15.29 1.22
CA LEU A 353 -4.71 -15.01 0.32
C LEU A 353 -4.28 -15.21 -1.15
N CYS A 354 -3.12 -14.70 -1.55
CA CYS A 354 -2.61 -14.94 -2.90
C CYS A 354 -2.44 -16.44 -3.19
N LEU A 355 -1.90 -17.21 -2.24
CA LEU A 355 -1.73 -18.65 -2.41
C LEU A 355 -3.06 -19.43 -2.44
N ALA A 356 -4.10 -18.97 -1.74
CA ALA A 356 -5.42 -19.58 -1.80
C ALA A 356 -6.06 -19.48 -3.19
N PHE A 357 -5.83 -18.34 -3.86
CA PHE A 357 -6.33 -18.09 -5.22
C PHE A 357 -5.37 -18.58 -6.30
N GLU A 358 -4.13 -18.90 -5.95
CA GLU A 358 -3.22 -19.63 -6.82
C GLU A 358 -3.76 -21.05 -7.00
N GLN A 359 -3.85 -21.52 -8.24
CA GLN A 359 -4.25 -22.90 -8.58
C GLN A 359 -3.21 -23.91 -8.05
N THR A 360 -3.20 -24.11 -6.75
CA THR A 360 -2.45 -25.14 -6.05
C THR A 360 -3.28 -26.42 -6.10
N GLY A 361 -3.16 -27.14 -7.22
CA GLY A 361 -3.71 -28.50 -7.41
C GLY A 361 -5.03 -28.55 -8.14
#